data_AF-A0A412KPB7-F1
#
_entry.id   AF-A0A412KPB7-F1
#
_cell.length_a   1.000
_cell.length_b   1.000
_cell.length_c   1.000
_cell.angle_alpha   90.00
_cell.angle_beta   90.00
_cell.angle_gamma   90.00
#
_symmetry.space_group_name_H-M   'P 1'
#
loop_
_entity.id
_entity.type
_entity.pdbx_description
1 polymer ?
#
loop_
_entity_poly.entity_id
_entity_poly.type
_entity_poly.pdbx_seq_one_letter_code
_entity_poly.pdbx_strand_id
1 'polypeptide(L)'
;MVSDAAATKAPIAKIADRVSGIFVPAVITIAIVTTIIWLLTGHEFGYALARGISVLVISCPCALGLATPVAIMVGNGMGARNGILFKTAVSLEEAGKVQIVALDKTGTITSGHPEVTDLLPADGISEQELLTMAFAWRKKVNIRSRKRFLNMLKNNILQRRRLLISMPFPETDSLQYSNRKL
;
A
#
# COMPACT_ATOMS: atom_id res chain seq x y z
N MET A 1 5.39 -15.13 -4.39
CA MET A 1 4.58 -14.20 -3.56
C MET A 1 5.39 -13.11 -2.83
N VAL A 2 6.67 -13.29 -2.48
CA VAL A 2 7.59 -12.19 -2.07
C VAL A 2 8.53 -11.76 -3.21
N SER A 3 8.92 -12.67 -4.12
CA SER A 3 9.78 -12.33 -5.27
C SER A 3 9.13 -11.44 -6.33
N ASP A 4 7.80 -11.43 -6.41
CA ASP A 4 7.08 -10.75 -7.51
C ASP A 4 7.04 -9.21 -7.35
N ALA A 5 7.32 -8.72 -6.14
CA ALA A 5 7.39 -7.30 -5.81
C ALA A 5 8.67 -6.60 -6.33
N ALA A 6 9.76 -7.35 -6.48
CA ALA A 6 11.05 -6.82 -6.93
C ALA A 6 11.23 -6.84 -8.45
N ALA A 7 10.42 -7.64 -9.16
CA ALA A 7 10.56 -7.86 -10.61
C ALA A 7 9.72 -6.90 -11.47
N THR A 8 8.84 -6.10 -10.87
CA THR A 8 8.03 -5.13 -11.62
C THR A 8 8.85 -3.86 -11.86
N LYS A 9 9.29 -3.65 -13.12
CA LYS A 9 9.98 -2.42 -13.52
C LYS A 9 9.09 -1.21 -13.22
N ALA A 10 9.52 -0.38 -12.28
CA ALA A 10 8.90 0.91 -12.02
C ALA A 10 8.86 1.75 -13.33
N PRO A 11 7.77 2.48 -13.61
CA PRO A 11 7.67 3.33 -14.78
C PRO A 11 8.86 4.29 -14.95
N ILE A 12 9.38 4.84 -13.85
CA ILE A 12 10.57 5.71 -13.85
C ILE A 12 11.83 5.00 -14.40
N ALA A 13 11.96 3.67 -14.22
CA ALA A 13 13.09 2.91 -14.76
C ALA A 13 13.10 2.90 -16.30
N LYS A 14 11.92 2.98 -16.93
CA LYS A 14 11.81 3.09 -18.40
C LYS A 14 12.32 4.44 -18.92
N ILE A 15 12.27 5.50 -18.11
CA ILE A 15 12.81 6.81 -18.47
C ILE A 15 14.34 6.76 -18.48
N ALA A 16 14.95 6.14 -17.46
CA ALA A 16 16.39 5.92 -17.43
C ALA A 16 16.88 5.07 -18.62
N ASP A 17 16.14 4.03 -18.99
CA ASP A 17 16.42 3.21 -20.18
C ASP A 17 16.34 4.05 -21.48
N ARG A 18 15.34 4.93 -21.62
CA ARG A 18 15.23 5.85 -22.79
C ARG A 18 16.37 6.85 -22.88
N VAL A 19 16.75 7.45 -21.76
CA VAL A 19 17.87 8.41 -21.70
C VAL A 19 19.16 7.71 -22.12
N SER A 20 19.40 6.51 -21.61
CA SER A 20 20.56 5.69 -21.99
C SER A 20 20.55 5.33 -23.48
N GLY A 21 19.37 5.04 -24.04
CA GLY A 21 19.20 4.74 -25.47
C GLY A 21 19.56 5.90 -26.41
N ILE A 22 19.50 7.15 -25.94
CA ILE A 22 19.92 8.34 -26.71
C ILE A 22 21.35 8.76 -26.36
N PHE A 23 21.74 8.61 -25.10
CA PHE A 23 23.05 9.03 -24.59
C PHE A 23 24.20 8.19 -25.19
N VAL A 24 24.04 6.87 -25.25
CA VAL A 24 25.07 5.96 -25.78
C VAL A 24 25.46 6.30 -27.23
N PRO A 25 24.53 6.40 -28.21
CA PRO A 25 24.89 6.74 -29.57
C PRO A 25 25.46 8.16 -29.71
N ALA A 26 25.02 9.11 -28.87
CA ALA A 26 25.57 10.47 -28.86
C ALA A 26 27.05 10.48 -28.44
N VAL A 27 27.40 9.78 -27.36
CA VAL A 27 28.79 9.69 -26.88
C VAL A 27 29.69 8.98 -27.89
N ILE A 28 29.22 7.89 -28.49
CA ILE A 28 29.98 7.17 -29.54
C ILE A 28 30.28 8.10 -30.72
N THR A 29 29.28 8.89 -31.15
CA THR A 29 29.45 9.87 -32.23
C THR A 29 30.50 10.91 -31.87
N ILE A 30 30.45 11.47 -30.65
CA ILE A 30 31.43 12.46 -30.18
C ILE A 30 32.83 11.86 -30.09
N ALA A 31 32.98 10.60 -29.64
CA ALA A 31 34.27 9.92 -29.56
C ALA A 31 34.90 9.71 -30.95
N ILE A 32 34.09 9.33 -31.94
CA ILE A 32 34.54 9.19 -33.34
C ILE A 32 34.95 10.56 -33.90
N VAL A 33 34.13 11.58 -33.74
CA VAL A 33 34.42 12.95 -34.20
C VAL A 33 35.71 13.48 -33.57
N THR A 34 35.90 13.27 -32.27
CA THR A 34 37.12 13.67 -31.55
C THR A 34 38.34 12.98 -32.14
N THR A 35 38.26 11.66 -32.39
CA THR A 35 39.37 10.89 -32.98
C THR A 35 39.72 11.39 -34.38
N ILE A 36 38.72 11.70 -35.22
CA ILE A 36 38.92 12.21 -36.58
C ILE A 36 39.57 13.61 -36.55
N ILE A 37 39.10 14.51 -35.69
CA ILE A 37 39.67 15.87 -35.58
C ILE A 37 41.15 15.80 -35.21
N TRP A 38 41.52 14.98 -34.21
CA TRP A 38 42.91 14.84 -33.78
C TRP A 38 43.81 14.19 -34.85
N LEU A 39 43.26 13.30 -35.67
CA LEU A 39 43.96 12.71 -36.81
C LEU A 39 44.22 13.75 -37.92
N LEU A 40 43.23 14.60 -38.22
CA LEU A 40 43.35 15.66 -39.23
C LEU A 40 44.34 16.76 -38.84
N THR A 41 44.53 17.01 -37.54
CA THR A 41 45.55 17.93 -37.02
C THR A 41 46.99 17.38 -37.11
N GLY A 42 47.19 16.17 -37.63
CA GLY A 42 48.52 15.60 -37.89
C GLY A 42 49.20 14.93 -36.69
N HIS A 43 48.45 14.61 -35.63
CA HIS A 43 48.98 13.86 -34.49
C HIS A 43 49.04 12.35 -34.77
N GLU A 44 49.90 11.64 -34.03
CA GLU A 44 50.02 10.18 -34.15
C GLU A 44 48.69 9.47 -33.85
N PHE A 45 48.46 8.35 -34.54
CA PHE A 45 47.25 7.54 -34.40
C PHE A 45 46.98 7.12 -32.95
N GLY A 46 48.03 6.77 -32.20
CA GLY A 46 47.92 6.42 -30.78
C GLY A 46 47.41 7.58 -29.91
N TYR A 47 47.80 8.81 -30.23
CA TYR A 47 47.35 10.01 -29.50
C TYR A 47 45.86 10.29 -29.74
N ALA A 48 45.40 10.20 -30.99
CA ALA A 48 44.01 10.42 -31.35
C ALA A 48 43.08 9.37 -30.71
N LEU A 49 43.46 8.09 -30.74
CA LEU A 49 42.72 7.01 -30.09
C LEU A 49 42.65 7.17 -28.57
N ALA A 50 43.75 7.57 -27.92
CA ALA A 50 43.78 7.80 -26.48
C ALA A 50 42.75 8.88 -26.06
N ARG A 51 42.60 9.94 -26.87
CA ARG A 51 41.60 10.98 -26.64
C ARG A 51 40.16 10.47 -26.84
N GLY A 52 39.90 9.68 -27.88
CA GLY A 52 38.60 9.05 -28.09
C GLY A 52 38.17 8.12 -26.95
N ILE A 53 39.08 7.26 -26.48
CA ILE A 53 38.84 6.36 -25.34
C ILE A 53 38.60 7.16 -24.05
N SER A 54 39.34 8.25 -23.83
CA SER A 54 39.13 9.12 -22.67
C SER A 54 37.71 9.68 -22.61
N VAL A 55 37.14 10.08 -23.76
CA VAL A 55 35.75 10.55 -23.86
C VAL A 55 34.75 9.44 -23.53
N LEU A 56 34.99 8.22 -23.99
CA LEU A 56 34.13 7.07 -23.66
C LEU A 56 34.17 6.76 -22.16
N VAL A 57 35.35 6.69 -21.56
CA VAL A 57 35.52 6.34 -20.14
C VAL A 57 34.88 7.38 -19.23
N ILE A 58 35.08 8.68 -19.49
CA ILE A 58 34.55 9.74 -18.63
C ILE A 58 33.02 9.88 -18.72
N SER A 59 32.43 9.41 -19.82
CA SER A 59 30.97 9.48 -20.04
C SER A 59 30.17 8.43 -19.27
N CYS A 60 30.81 7.43 -18.65
CA CYS A 60 30.12 6.28 -18.09
C CYS A 60 29.05 6.69 -17.07
N PRO A 61 27.74 6.46 -17.35
CA PRO A 61 26.65 6.99 -16.53
C PRO A 61 26.34 6.11 -15.32
N CYS A 62 27.36 5.71 -14.55
CA CYS A 62 27.24 4.76 -13.42
C CYS A 62 26.17 5.18 -12.39
N ALA A 63 26.03 6.49 -12.15
CA ALA A 63 25.06 7.03 -11.20
C ALA A 63 23.61 6.89 -11.68
N LEU A 64 23.36 6.93 -12.99
CA LEU A 64 22.02 6.91 -13.57
C LEU A 64 21.30 5.58 -13.29
N GLY A 65 22.03 4.47 -13.36
CA GLY A 65 21.48 3.12 -13.13
C GLY A 65 21.16 2.82 -11.66
N LEU A 66 21.85 3.47 -10.72
CA LEU A 66 21.68 3.24 -9.28
C LEU A 66 20.72 4.24 -8.60
N ALA A 67 20.50 5.42 -9.19
CA ALA A 67 19.66 6.45 -8.60
C ALA A 67 18.23 5.94 -8.26
N THR A 68 17.59 5.27 -9.22
CA THR A 68 16.23 4.73 -9.08
C THR A 68 16.08 3.67 -7.98
N PRO A 69 16.86 2.57 -7.95
CA PRO A 69 16.71 1.56 -6.91
C PRO A 69 17.05 2.09 -5.52
N VAL A 70 18.04 3.00 -5.39
CA VAL A 70 18.38 3.61 -4.10
C VAL A 70 17.22 4.47 -3.59
N ALA A 71 16.62 5.30 -4.45
CA ALA A 71 15.47 6.13 -4.09
C ALA A 71 14.26 5.28 -3.65
N ILE A 72 13.94 4.21 -4.38
CA ILE A 72 12.83 3.30 -4.03
C ILE A 72 13.10 2.57 -2.70
N MET A 73 14.33 2.09 -2.50
CA MET A 73 14.71 1.37 -1.28
C MET A 73 14.61 2.26 -0.04
N VAL A 74 15.15 3.48 -0.12
CA VAL A 74 15.07 4.45 0.99
C VAL A 74 13.63 4.90 1.20
N GLY A 75 12.88 5.18 0.12
CA GLY A 75 11.47 5.55 0.19
C GLY A 75 10.60 4.49 0.86
N ASN A 76 10.78 3.22 0.51
CA ASN A 76 10.07 2.12 1.16
C ASN A 76 10.49 1.94 2.63
N GLY A 77 11.78 2.07 2.94
CA GLY A 77 12.28 2.03 4.32
C GLY A 77 11.70 3.14 5.20
N MET A 78 11.59 4.35 4.66
CA MET A 78 10.95 5.48 5.33
C MET A 78 9.43 5.28 5.46
N GLY A 79 8.75 4.75 4.44
CA GLY A 79 7.33 4.41 4.51
C GLY A 79 7.05 3.40 5.62
N ALA A 80 7.84 2.33 5.68
CA ALA A 80 7.70 1.28 6.69
C ALA A 80 7.87 1.81 8.12
N ARG A 81 8.80 2.75 8.35
CA ARG A 81 8.97 3.42 9.64
C ARG A 81 7.76 4.24 10.07
N ASN A 82 6.94 4.69 9.11
CA ASN A 82 5.71 5.44 9.34
C ASN A 82 4.45 4.55 9.28
N GLY A 83 4.59 3.22 9.25
CA GLY A 83 3.47 2.29 9.18
C GLY A 83 2.81 2.17 7.80
N ILE A 84 3.45 2.69 6.75
CA ILE A 84 2.98 2.62 5.37
C ILE A 84 3.77 1.54 4.63
N LEU A 85 3.10 0.49 4.17
CA LEU A 85 3.75 -0.62 3.48
C LEU A 85 3.46 -0.57 1.98
N PHE A 86 4.50 -0.32 1.16
CA PHE A 86 4.38 -0.39 -0.29
C PHE A 86 4.74 -1.79 -0.78
N LYS A 87 3.77 -2.47 -1.40
CA LYS A 87 3.96 -3.84 -1.92
C LYS A 87 4.79 -3.89 -3.21
N THR A 88 4.79 -2.82 -4.00
CA THR A 88 5.57 -2.74 -5.25
C THR A 88 6.18 -1.35 -5.42
N ALA A 89 7.28 -1.26 -6.17
CA ALA A 89 7.90 0.01 -6.52
C ALA A 89 6.96 0.92 -7.34
N VAL A 90 6.09 0.32 -8.16
CA VAL A 90 5.07 1.05 -8.94
C VAL A 90 4.07 1.74 -8.01
N SER A 91 3.62 1.05 -6.96
CA SER A 91 2.68 1.62 -5.98
C SER A 91 3.26 2.82 -5.25
N LEU A 92 4.57 2.81 -4.95
CA LEU A 92 5.27 3.94 -4.33
C LEU A 92 5.32 5.15 -5.28
N GLU A 93 5.63 4.92 -6.56
CA GLU A 93 5.69 5.98 -7.57
C GLU A 93 4.30 6.58 -7.86
N GLU A 94 3.29 5.73 -8.05
CA GLU A 94 1.93 6.18 -8.33
C GLU A 94 1.30 6.89 -7.13
N ALA A 95 1.57 6.43 -5.89
CA ALA A 95 1.15 7.13 -4.69
C ALA A 95 1.67 8.57 -4.62
N GLY A 96 2.86 8.86 -5.15
CA GLY A 96 3.40 10.22 -5.26
C GLY A 96 2.69 11.10 -6.31
N LYS A 97 1.93 10.51 -7.24
CA LYS A 97 1.17 11.22 -8.28
C LYS A 97 -0.33 11.31 -7.98
N VAL A 98 -0.81 10.63 -6.93
CA VAL A 98 -2.22 10.63 -6.55
C VAL A 98 -2.66 12.04 -6.15
N GLN A 99 -3.72 12.53 -6.77
CA GLN A 99 -4.36 13.82 -6.44
C GLN A 99 -5.69 13.64 -5.70
N ILE A 100 -6.35 12.50 -5.86
CA ILE A 100 -7.68 12.21 -5.32
C ILE A 100 -7.63 10.88 -4.60
N VAL A 101 -8.11 10.86 -3.36
CA VAL A 101 -8.22 9.64 -2.55
C VAL A 101 -9.69 9.36 -2.28
N ALA A 102 -10.18 8.25 -2.82
CA ALA A 102 -11.49 7.71 -2.47
C ALA A 102 -11.32 6.75 -1.29
N LEU A 103 -11.89 7.09 -0.13
CA LEU A 103 -11.83 6.28 1.07
C LEU A 103 -13.12 5.46 1.21
N ASP A 104 -12.98 4.16 1.48
CA ASP A 104 -14.13 3.35 1.90
C ASP A 104 -14.54 3.73 3.33
N LYS A 105 -15.85 3.80 3.61
CA LYS A 105 -16.31 4.13 4.96
C LYS A 105 -16.10 2.94 5.90
N THR A 106 -16.42 1.73 5.46
CA THR A 106 -16.53 0.56 6.35
C THR A 106 -15.16 -0.05 6.59
N GLY A 107 -14.58 0.16 7.77
CA GLY A 107 -13.28 -0.42 8.14
C GLY A 107 -12.04 0.37 7.69
N THR A 108 -12.20 1.50 6.97
CA THR A 108 -11.11 2.48 6.77
C THR A 108 -11.34 3.73 7.61
N ILE A 109 -12.47 4.42 7.43
CA ILE A 109 -12.83 5.60 8.26
C ILE A 109 -13.44 5.14 9.59
N THR A 110 -14.27 4.09 9.54
CA THR A 110 -14.94 3.54 10.71
C THR A 110 -14.15 2.39 11.33
N SER A 111 -14.32 2.18 12.63
CA SER A 111 -13.70 1.08 13.38
C SER A 111 -14.10 -0.33 12.91
N GLY A 112 -15.03 -0.46 11.95
CA GLY A 112 -15.52 -1.73 11.42
C GLY A 112 -16.40 -2.52 12.41
N HIS A 113 -16.67 -1.96 13.58
CA HIS A 113 -17.51 -2.51 14.63
C HIS A 113 -18.78 -1.66 14.74
N PRO A 114 -19.95 -2.16 14.32
CA PRO A 114 -21.20 -1.44 14.49
C PRO A 114 -21.56 -1.37 15.97
N GLU A 115 -21.94 -0.18 16.43
CA GLU A 115 -22.41 0.12 17.79
C GLU A 115 -23.81 0.73 17.73
N VAL A 116 -24.71 0.35 18.65
CA VAL A 116 -25.98 1.06 18.81
C VAL A 116 -25.65 2.37 19.50
N THR A 117 -26.00 3.51 18.91
CA THR A 117 -25.84 4.82 19.54
C THR A 117 -27.11 5.22 20.28
N ASP A 118 -28.27 5.02 19.63
CA ASP A 118 -29.55 5.55 20.09
C ASP A 118 -30.63 4.47 20.12
N LEU A 119 -31.45 4.49 21.17
CA LEU A 119 -32.67 3.71 21.28
C LEU A 119 -33.83 4.70 21.34
N LEU A 120 -34.67 4.70 20.31
CA LEU A 120 -35.84 5.58 20.22
C LEU A 120 -37.10 4.71 20.28
N PRO A 121 -37.60 4.40 21.49
CA PRO A 121 -38.85 3.65 21.63
C PRO A 121 -40.05 4.52 21.24
N ALA A 122 -41.13 3.89 20.77
CA ALA A 122 -42.40 4.55 20.54
C ALA A 122 -43.12 4.85 21.87
N ASP A 123 -44.06 5.81 21.86
CA ASP A 123 -44.84 6.19 23.04
C ASP A 123 -45.53 4.97 23.68
N GLY A 124 -45.31 4.80 24.98
CA GLY A 124 -45.85 3.68 25.76
C GLY A 124 -44.99 2.40 25.74
N ILE A 125 -43.84 2.38 25.06
CA ILE A 125 -42.89 1.25 25.06
C ILE A 125 -41.63 1.66 25.82
N SER A 126 -41.19 0.82 26.75
CA SER A 126 -39.90 1.02 27.44
C SER A 126 -38.70 0.59 26.58
N GLU A 127 -37.52 1.18 26.80
CA GLU A 127 -36.28 0.76 26.12
C GLU A 127 -35.98 -0.75 26.31
N GLN A 128 -36.39 -1.31 27.46
CA GLN A 128 -36.19 -2.72 27.81
C GLN A 128 -37.08 -3.66 26.98
N GLU A 129 -38.33 -3.26 26.76
CA GLU A 129 -39.26 -3.99 25.88
C GLU A 129 -38.79 -3.93 24.42
N LEU A 130 -38.32 -2.76 23.96
CA LEU A 130 -37.75 -2.57 22.63
C LEU A 130 -36.55 -3.51 22.40
N LEU A 131 -35.62 -3.58 23.35
CA LEU A 131 -34.46 -4.46 23.30
C LEU A 131 -34.86 -5.94 23.29
N THR A 132 -35.82 -6.33 24.13
CA THR A 132 -36.30 -7.72 24.22
C THR A 132 -36.96 -8.17 22.92
N MET A 133 -37.78 -7.31 22.31
CA MET A 133 -38.38 -7.55 21.00
C MET A 133 -37.31 -7.64 19.91
N ALA A 134 -36.30 -6.76 19.92
CA ALA A 134 -35.19 -6.79 18.97
C ALA A 134 -34.36 -8.09 19.06
N PHE A 135 -34.16 -8.63 20.27
CA PHE A 135 -33.52 -9.93 20.47
C PHE A 135 -34.39 -11.09 19.95
N ALA A 136 -35.70 -11.06 20.16
CA ALA A 136 -36.63 -12.09 19.72
C ALA A 136 -36.74 -12.16 18.18
N TRP A 137 -36.81 -11.01 17.51
CA TRP A 137 -36.95 -10.90 16.05
C TRP A 137 -35.75 -11.48 15.28
N ARG A 138 -34.60 -11.59 15.96
CA ARG A 138 -33.33 -11.99 15.36
C ARG A 138 -33.28 -13.40 14.78
N LYS A 139 -34.18 -14.30 15.18
CA LYS A 139 -34.12 -15.74 14.85
C LYS A 139 -34.09 -16.02 13.33
N LYS A 140 -34.45 -15.04 12.48
CA LYS A 140 -34.46 -15.13 11.01
C LYS A 140 -33.25 -14.51 10.27
N VAL A 141 -32.28 -13.89 10.96
CA VAL A 141 -31.18 -13.13 10.30
C VAL A 141 -29.89 -13.96 10.15
N ASN A 142 -29.18 -13.76 9.04
CA ASN A 142 -27.93 -14.45 8.66
C ASN A 142 -26.85 -14.42 9.78
N ILE A 143 -26.05 -15.48 9.87
CA ILE A 143 -25.13 -15.78 10.98
C ILE A 143 -24.06 -14.71 11.22
N ARG A 144 -23.51 -14.09 10.17
CA ARG A 144 -22.46 -13.04 10.30
C ARG A 144 -22.99 -11.76 10.93
N SER A 145 -24.18 -11.34 10.50
CA SER A 145 -24.92 -10.20 11.08
C SER A 145 -25.47 -10.55 12.47
N ARG A 146 -25.73 -11.84 12.73
CA ARG A 146 -26.21 -12.36 14.01
C ARG A 146 -25.17 -12.30 15.14
N LYS A 147 -23.87 -12.46 14.85
CA LYS A 147 -22.84 -12.32 15.89
C LYS A 147 -22.56 -10.84 16.21
N ARG A 148 -22.49 -9.98 15.18
CA ARG A 148 -22.20 -8.54 15.33
C ARG A 148 -23.23 -7.81 16.16
N PHE A 149 -24.52 -7.92 15.85
CA PHE A 149 -25.54 -7.19 16.63
C PHE A 149 -25.73 -7.77 18.05
N LEU A 150 -25.34 -9.03 18.33
CA LEU A 150 -25.41 -9.59 19.69
C LEU A 150 -24.37 -8.90 20.56
N ASN A 151 -23.15 -8.74 20.03
CA ASN A 151 -22.10 -7.97 20.68
C ASN A 151 -22.47 -6.48 20.80
N MET A 152 -23.12 -5.93 19.77
CA MET A 152 -23.61 -4.54 19.75
C MET A 152 -24.60 -4.24 20.88
N LEU A 153 -25.57 -5.12 21.10
CA LEU A 153 -26.54 -4.99 22.19
C LEU A 153 -25.94 -5.32 23.56
N LYS A 154 -25.06 -6.33 23.65
CA LYS A 154 -24.36 -6.67 24.90
C LYS A 154 -23.52 -5.50 25.41
N ASN A 155 -22.72 -4.85 24.55
CA ASN A 155 -21.85 -3.75 24.96
C ASN A 155 -22.63 -2.52 25.44
N ASN A 156 -23.80 -2.24 24.86
CA ASN A 156 -24.62 -1.11 25.28
C ASN A 156 -25.33 -1.37 26.62
N ILE A 157 -25.82 -2.60 26.85
CA ILE A 157 -26.42 -3.02 28.12
C ILE A 157 -25.37 -3.10 29.26
N LEU A 158 -24.16 -3.60 28.97
CA LEU A 158 -23.07 -3.73 29.95
C LEU A 158 -22.45 -2.39 30.38
N GLN A 159 -22.49 -1.36 29.53
CA GLN A 159 -21.98 -0.02 29.86
C GLN A 159 -22.95 0.80 30.73
N ARG A 160 -24.27 0.59 30.61
CA ARG A 160 -25.27 1.42 31.31
C ARG A 160 -25.73 0.93 32.68
N ARG A 161 -25.59 -0.36 33.05
CA ARG A 161 -25.94 -0.84 34.40
C ARG A 161 -25.10 -2.03 34.88
N ARG A 162 -24.44 -1.83 36.04
CA ARG A 162 -23.87 -2.88 36.92
C ARG A 162 -24.94 -3.74 37.61
N LEU A 163 -26.10 -3.94 36.99
CA LEU A 163 -27.28 -4.57 37.58
C LEU A 163 -28.17 -5.09 36.45
N LEU A 164 -28.01 -6.37 36.11
CA LEU A 164 -29.04 -7.30 35.61
C LEU A 164 -28.34 -8.62 35.24
N ILE A 165 -27.94 -9.38 36.26
CA ILE A 165 -27.47 -10.78 36.17
C ILE A 165 -28.66 -11.75 35.95
N SER A 166 -29.90 -11.26 35.78
CA SER A 166 -31.10 -12.10 35.84
C SER A 166 -31.97 -12.10 34.57
N MET A 167 -31.39 -11.94 33.38
CA MET A 167 -32.07 -12.40 32.16
C MET A 167 -31.53 -13.79 31.81
N PRO A 168 -32.39 -14.81 31.57
CA PRO A 168 -31.93 -16.12 31.14
C PRO A 168 -31.37 -15.96 29.73
N PHE A 169 -30.07 -15.73 29.64
CA PHE A 169 -29.33 -15.84 28.40
C PHE A 169 -29.29 -17.34 28.09
N PRO A 170 -29.81 -17.83 26.96
CA PRO A 170 -29.53 -19.19 26.58
C PRO A 170 -28.01 -19.29 26.39
N GLU A 171 -27.37 -20.05 27.27
CA GLU A 171 -25.96 -20.38 27.18
C GLU A 171 -25.68 -20.84 25.76
N THR A 172 -24.91 -20.05 25.02
CA THR A 172 -24.26 -20.54 23.81
C THR A 172 -23.08 -21.38 24.26
N ASP A 173 -23.39 -22.53 24.85
CA ASP A 173 -22.45 -23.62 24.97
C ASP A 173 -22.26 -24.25 23.59
N SER A 174 -21.02 -24.65 23.29
CA SER A 174 -20.62 -25.55 22.19
C SER A 174 -20.40 -25.00 20.76
N LEU A 175 -19.72 -23.86 20.57
CA LEU A 175 -18.91 -23.69 19.33
C LEU A 175 -17.51 -23.13 19.63
N GLN A 176 -16.73 -23.92 20.37
CA GLN A 176 -15.32 -24.10 20.07
C GLN A 176 -15.21 -24.59 18.61
N TYR A 177 -14.97 -23.72 17.64
CA TYR A 177 -14.51 -24.17 16.33
C TYR A 177 -13.43 -23.24 15.78
N SER A 178 -12.21 -23.76 15.94
CA SER A 178 -11.12 -23.71 14.97
C SER A 178 -10.54 -22.34 14.63
N ASN A 179 -9.45 -22.03 15.33
CA ASN A 179 -8.28 -21.41 14.73
C ASN A 179 -7.91 -22.14 13.41
N ARG A 180 -8.48 -21.72 12.28
CA ARG A 180 -7.84 -21.88 10.98
C ARG A 180 -7.45 -20.51 10.48
N LYS A 181 -6.16 -20.22 10.66
CA LYS A 181 -5.41 -19.33 9.77
C LYS A 181 -5.62 -19.83 8.34
N LEU A 182 -6.21 -19.00 7.50
CA LEU A 182 -5.95 -18.93 6.07
C LEU A 182 -5.59 -17.48 5.77
#